data_AF-A0A1Q3U6X4-F1
#
_entry.id   AF-A0A1Q3U6X4-F1
#
_cell.length_a   1.000
_cell.length_b   1.000
_cell.length_c   1.000
_cell.angle_alpha   90.00
_cell.angle_beta   90.00
_cell.angle_gamma   90.00
#
_symmetry.space_group_name_H-M   'P 1'
#
loop_
_entity.id
_entity.type
_entity.pdbx_description
1 polymer ?
#
loop_
_entity_poly.entity_id
_entity_poly.type
_entity_poly.pdbx_seq_one_letter_code
_entity_poly.pdbx_strand_id
1 'polypeptide(L)'
;MKAIIIFIFSFFLAKSSIAQTVTPNPELDKFVGIWRWKNGTDTMEITLQKQVYFLQFTNTYSEILVGWHRYIKNGTLQQSSYQYLGRDVNLDFNDNSIDLKSTLGGMTYSSNNRQAYFYTFWDLSLHKNFNLWLTLLPNSTTQANWVLKQPRGLYTGPEGLNGVFSMPKNLVLTKL
;
A
#
# COMPACT_ATOMS: atom_id res chain seq x y z
N MET A 1 -59.34 -15.40 36.53
CA MET A 1 -58.13 -16.25 36.43
C MET A 1 -58.07 -16.73 34.99
N LYS A 2 -56.99 -16.63 34.21
CA LYS A 2 -55.55 -16.55 34.51
C LYS A 2 -54.86 -15.62 33.48
N ALA A 3 -53.92 -14.79 33.92
CA ALA A 3 -53.03 -14.07 33.01
C ALA A 3 -51.95 -15.05 32.48
N ILE A 4 -51.79 -15.11 31.17
CA ILE A 4 -50.74 -15.89 30.51
C ILE A 4 -49.50 -14.99 30.43
N ILE A 5 -48.43 -15.36 31.13
CA ILE A 5 -47.13 -14.70 31.04
C ILE A 5 -46.35 -15.42 29.92
N ILE A 6 -46.06 -14.70 28.84
CA ILE A 6 -45.21 -15.19 27.75
C ILE A 6 -43.77 -14.76 28.06
N PHE A 7 -42.90 -15.73 28.36
CA PHE A 7 -41.45 -15.51 28.42
C PHE A 7 -40.88 -15.56 27.01
N ILE A 8 -40.44 -14.40 26.49
CA ILE A 8 -39.67 -14.34 25.25
C ILE A 8 -38.21 -14.62 25.62
N PHE A 9 -37.73 -15.81 25.28
CA PHE A 9 -36.32 -16.20 25.44
C PHE A 9 -35.53 -15.65 24.26
N SER A 10 -34.88 -14.50 24.44
CA SER A 10 -33.96 -13.93 23.46
C SER A 10 -32.66 -14.72 23.47
N PHE A 11 -32.49 -15.62 22.50
CA PHE A 11 -31.19 -16.24 22.24
C PHE A 11 -30.25 -15.17 21.66
N PHE A 12 -29.35 -14.65 22.47
CA PHE A 12 -28.18 -13.93 21.97
C PHE A 12 -27.26 -14.97 21.32
N LEU A 13 -27.30 -15.06 19.99
CA LEU A 13 -26.24 -15.68 19.20
C LEU A 13 -24.97 -14.85 19.40
N ALA A 14 -24.14 -15.26 20.38
CA ALA A 14 -22.78 -14.77 20.46
C ALA A 14 -22.07 -15.22 19.19
N LYS A 15 -21.79 -14.27 18.28
CA LYS A 15 -20.86 -14.52 17.17
C LYS A 15 -19.51 -14.83 17.80
N SER A 16 -19.16 -16.12 17.88
CA SER A 16 -17.79 -16.52 18.15
C SER A 16 -16.95 -16.07 16.95
N SER A 17 -16.27 -14.94 17.08
CA SER A 17 -15.20 -14.61 16.14
C SER A 17 -14.02 -15.49 16.51
N ILE A 18 -13.58 -16.32 15.57
CA ILE A 18 -12.26 -16.92 15.67
C ILE A 18 -11.29 -15.74 15.63
N ALA A 19 -10.53 -15.53 16.71
CA ALA A 19 -9.48 -14.54 16.73
C ALA A 19 -8.45 -14.93 15.67
N GLN A 20 -8.37 -14.13 14.59
CA GLN A 20 -7.39 -14.34 13.54
C GLN A 20 -6.02 -13.99 14.10
N THR A 21 -5.07 -14.92 14.02
CA THR A 21 -3.68 -14.63 14.43
C THR A 21 -3.02 -13.76 13.37
N VAL A 22 -3.05 -12.45 13.58
CA VAL A 22 -2.29 -11.49 12.78
C VAL A 22 -0.85 -11.51 13.28
N THR A 23 0.12 -11.62 12.38
CA THR A 23 1.53 -11.42 12.74
C THR A 23 1.81 -9.91 12.74
N PRO A 24 2.06 -9.27 13.91
CA PRO A 24 2.36 -7.84 13.95
C PRO A 24 3.77 -7.56 13.42
N ASN A 25 3.95 -6.41 12.77
CA ASN A 25 5.23 -5.96 12.25
C ASN A 25 5.48 -4.48 12.60
N PRO A 26 6.07 -4.18 13.78
CA PRO A 26 6.29 -2.81 14.23
C PRO A 26 7.30 -2.04 13.36
N GLU A 27 8.11 -2.72 12.55
CA GLU A 27 9.07 -2.06 11.65
C GLU A 27 8.39 -1.24 10.56
N LEU A 28 7.14 -1.60 10.21
CA LEU A 28 6.36 -0.85 9.23
C LEU A 28 6.03 0.57 9.73
N ASP A 29 5.95 0.78 11.05
CA ASP A 29 5.59 2.08 11.65
C ASP A 29 6.56 3.20 11.28
N LYS A 30 7.82 2.84 11.00
CA LYS A 30 8.84 3.78 10.52
C LYS A 30 8.42 4.47 9.22
N PHE A 31 7.67 3.77 8.37
CA PHE A 31 7.27 4.20 7.03
C PHE A 31 5.85 4.75 6.95
N VAL A 32 4.97 4.45 7.91
CA VAL A 32 3.60 4.99 7.95
C VAL A 32 3.61 6.51 7.95
N GLY A 33 2.79 7.14 7.11
CA GLY A 33 2.66 8.59 7.01
C GLY A 33 2.72 9.10 5.57
N ILE A 34 2.79 10.42 5.43
CA ILE A 34 2.86 11.09 4.13
C ILE A 34 4.32 11.41 3.83
N TRP A 35 4.79 11.02 2.65
CA TRP A 35 6.13 11.30 2.17
C TRP A 35 6.05 12.12 0.90
N ARG A 36 6.86 13.18 0.82
CA ARG A 36 6.84 14.12 -0.31
C ARG A 36 8.25 14.42 -0.81
N TRP A 37 8.42 14.36 -2.12
CA TRP A 37 9.52 15.00 -2.83
C TRP A 37 8.96 16.20 -3.60
N LYS A 38 9.73 17.30 -3.65
CA LYS A 38 9.39 18.51 -4.40
C LYS A 38 10.63 19.06 -5.10
N ASN A 39 10.48 19.45 -6.36
CA ASN A 39 11.49 20.18 -7.12
C ASN A 39 10.81 21.24 -7.99
N GLY A 40 10.88 22.51 -7.60
CA GLY A 40 10.12 23.56 -8.25
C GLY A 40 8.61 23.29 -8.19
N THR A 41 7.99 23.10 -9.35
CA THR A 41 6.55 22.79 -9.52
C THR A 41 6.25 21.29 -9.60
N ASP A 42 7.28 20.44 -9.66
CA ASP A 42 7.13 18.99 -9.62
C ASP A 42 6.93 18.52 -8.18
N THR A 43 6.03 17.57 -7.97
CA THR A 43 5.81 16.96 -6.66
C THR A 43 5.45 15.49 -6.81
N MET A 44 6.14 14.65 -6.04
CA MET A 44 5.78 13.25 -5.82
C MET A 44 5.35 13.09 -4.38
N GLU A 45 4.18 12.53 -4.15
CA GLU A 45 3.69 12.23 -2.81
C GLU A 45 3.21 10.80 -2.73
N ILE A 46 3.51 10.14 -1.60
CA ILE A 46 2.87 8.89 -1.20
C ILE A 46 2.30 9.01 0.20
N THR A 47 1.16 8.35 0.41
CA THR A 47 0.60 8.12 1.74
C THR A 47 0.67 6.62 2.01
N LEU A 48 1.33 6.25 3.12
CA LEU A 48 1.53 4.87 3.54
C LEU A 48 0.78 4.58 4.84
N GLN A 49 0.12 3.43 4.90
CA GLN A 49 -0.62 2.93 6.07
C GLN A 49 -0.26 1.46 6.32
N LYS A 50 -0.38 1.01 7.58
CA LYS A 50 -0.42 -0.42 7.88
C LYS A 50 -1.83 -0.93 7.64
N GLN A 51 -1.95 -2.05 6.95
CA GLN A 51 -3.20 -2.80 6.86
C GLN A 51 -2.93 -4.29 7.03
N VAL A 52 -3.96 -5.02 7.47
CA VAL A 52 -3.93 -6.48 7.52
C VAL A 52 -4.28 -7.00 6.13
N TYR A 53 -3.36 -7.75 5.53
CA TYR A 53 -3.53 -8.37 4.22
C TYR A 53 -3.70 -9.88 4.34
N PHE A 54 -4.65 -10.41 3.58
CA PHE A 54 -4.92 -11.84 3.49
C PHE A 54 -4.06 -12.49 2.39
N LEU A 55 -3.05 -13.27 2.82
CA LEU A 55 -2.20 -14.07 1.96
C LEU A 55 -2.91 -15.38 1.60
N GLN A 56 -3.53 -15.43 0.42
CA GLN A 56 -4.37 -16.57 0.02
C GLN A 56 -3.61 -17.89 -0.11
N PHE A 57 -2.38 -17.85 -0.64
CA PHE A 57 -1.56 -19.05 -0.85
C PHE A 57 -1.22 -19.78 0.44
N THR A 58 -1.10 -19.04 1.54
CA THR A 58 -0.78 -19.57 2.87
C THR A 58 -1.99 -19.57 3.81
N ASN A 59 -3.13 -19.00 3.39
CA ASN A 59 -4.31 -18.77 4.20
C ASN A 59 -3.99 -18.05 5.54
N THR A 60 -3.10 -17.04 5.49
CA THR A 60 -2.64 -16.30 6.68
C THR A 60 -2.90 -14.81 6.55
N TYR A 61 -2.93 -14.14 7.70
CA TYR A 61 -3.08 -12.68 7.80
C TYR A 61 -1.77 -12.05 8.28
N SER A 62 -1.30 -11.03 7.56
CA SER A 62 -0.06 -10.32 7.89
C SER A 62 -0.24 -8.82 7.75
N GLU A 63 0.38 -8.04 8.64
CA GLU A 63 0.49 -6.61 8.42
C GLU A 63 1.43 -6.31 7.24
N ILE A 64 0.98 -5.45 6.34
CA ILE A 64 1.77 -4.93 5.22
C ILE A 64 1.67 -3.40 5.17
N LEU A 65 2.58 -2.78 4.41
CA LEU A 65 2.43 -1.39 3.99
C LEU A 65 1.56 -1.32 2.75
N VAL A 66 0.48 -0.56 2.85
CA VAL A 66 -0.42 -0.21 1.74
C VAL A 66 -0.27 1.28 1.48
N GLY A 67 -0.33 1.69 0.22
CA GLY A 67 -0.24 3.10 -0.09
C GLY A 67 -0.87 3.56 -1.39
N TRP A 68 -0.94 4.89 -1.46
CA TRP A 68 -1.46 5.66 -2.58
C TRP A 68 -0.42 6.69 -2.97
N HIS A 69 -0.40 7.08 -4.24
CA HIS A 69 0.53 8.08 -4.73
C HIS A 69 -0.19 9.17 -5.53
N ARG A 70 0.50 10.31 -5.64
CA ARG A 70 0.12 11.44 -6.47
C ARG A 70 1.37 12.04 -7.08
N TYR A 71 1.36 12.23 -8.39
CA TYR A 71 2.47 12.85 -9.12
C TYR A 71 1.99 14.06 -9.92
N ILE A 72 2.67 15.18 -9.70
CA ILE A 72 2.51 16.43 -10.43
C ILE A 72 3.83 16.71 -11.16
N LYS A 73 3.74 17.00 -12.45
CA LYS A 73 4.86 17.38 -13.30
C LYS A 73 4.55 18.70 -13.98
N ASN A 74 5.45 19.67 -13.87
CA ASN A 74 5.29 21.03 -14.37
C ASN A 74 3.95 21.66 -13.92
N GLY A 75 3.58 21.46 -12.65
CA GLY A 75 2.31 21.94 -12.09
C GLY A 75 1.04 21.20 -12.56
N THR A 76 1.15 20.21 -13.46
CA THR A 76 0.01 19.45 -13.98
C THR A 76 -0.07 18.06 -13.36
N LEU A 77 -1.25 17.66 -12.89
CA LEU A 77 -1.50 16.32 -12.36
C LEU A 77 -1.26 15.27 -13.46
N GLN A 78 -0.33 14.35 -13.23
CA GLN A 78 -0.03 13.26 -14.17
C GLN A 78 -0.77 11.98 -13.78
N GLN A 79 -0.78 11.66 -12.48
CA GLN A 79 -1.50 10.51 -11.94
C GLN A 79 -1.79 10.67 -10.45
N SER A 80 -2.85 10.01 -10.00
CA SER A 80 -3.26 10.00 -8.61
C SER A 80 -4.17 8.80 -8.31
N SER A 81 -3.91 8.14 -7.19
CA SER A 81 -4.83 7.16 -6.58
C SER A 81 -5.53 7.69 -5.33
N TYR A 82 -5.38 8.98 -5.00
CA TYR A 82 -5.86 9.57 -3.75
C TYR A 82 -7.38 9.55 -3.55
N GLN A 83 -8.16 9.39 -4.62
CA GLN A 83 -9.59 9.12 -4.55
C GLN A 83 -9.94 7.79 -3.85
N TYR A 84 -8.95 6.91 -3.64
CA TYR A 84 -9.08 5.64 -2.93
C TYR A 84 -8.30 5.59 -1.61
N LEU A 85 -7.85 6.74 -1.09
CA LEU A 85 -7.04 6.81 0.12
C LEU A 85 -7.75 6.12 1.30
N GLY A 86 -7.05 5.20 1.95
CA GLY A 86 -7.59 4.44 3.09
C GLY A 86 -8.46 3.24 2.71
N ARG A 87 -8.62 2.94 1.42
CA ARG A 87 -9.31 1.72 0.96
C ARG A 87 -8.65 0.47 1.55
N ASP A 88 -9.47 -0.51 1.91
CA ASP A 88 -9.01 -1.84 2.31
C ASP A 88 -8.39 -2.58 1.11
N VAL A 89 -7.10 -2.93 1.24
CA VAL A 89 -6.32 -3.63 0.21
C VAL A 89 -6.92 -4.98 -0.18
N ASN A 90 -7.66 -5.64 0.72
CA ASN A 90 -8.24 -6.95 0.43
C ASN A 90 -9.39 -6.85 -0.60
N LEU A 91 -9.93 -5.65 -0.83
CA LEU A 91 -10.94 -5.41 -1.88
C LEU A 91 -10.34 -5.37 -3.29
N ASP A 92 -9.02 -5.21 -3.41
CA ASP A 92 -8.36 -5.10 -4.72
C ASP A 92 -8.03 -6.47 -5.33
N PHE A 93 -8.15 -7.56 -4.56
CA PHE A 93 -7.80 -8.91 -5.01
C PHE A 93 -8.69 -9.43 -6.16
N ASN A 94 -10.00 -9.14 -6.12
CA ASN A 94 -10.96 -9.56 -7.14
C ASN A 94 -11.43 -8.39 -8.02
N ASP A 95 -10.72 -7.26 -7.97
CA ASP A 95 -11.05 -6.11 -8.80
C ASP A 95 -10.50 -6.33 -10.22
N ASN A 96 -11.42 -6.48 -11.19
CA ASN A 96 -11.07 -6.68 -12.59
C ASN A 96 -10.74 -5.36 -13.32
N SER A 97 -10.65 -4.24 -12.61
CA SER A 97 -10.28 -2.98 -13.24
C SER A 97 -8.81 -2.99 -13.67
N ILE A 98 -8.53 -2.24 -14.74
CA ILE A 98 -7.18 -2.12 -15.29
C ILE A 98 -6.18 -1.56 -14.27
N ASP A 99 -6.65 -0.69 -13.37
CA ASP A 99 -5.80 0.00 -12.40
C ASP A 99 -6.07 -0.42 -10.97
N LEU A 100 -4.99 -0.70 -10.23
CA LEU A 100 -5.06 -0.94 -8.80
C LEU A 100 -5.50 0.33 -8.05
N LYS A 101 -6.36 0.17 -7.05
CA LYS A 101 -6.88 1.26 -6.23
C LYS A 101 -5.89 1.60 -5.11
N SER A 102 -5.34 0.56 -4.48
CA SER A 102 -4.15 0.63 -3.63
C SER A 102 -2.91 0.44 -4.50
N THR A 103 -2.24 1.54 -4.83
CA THR A 103 -1.15 1.54 -5.81
C THR A 103 0.20 1.11 -5.23
N LEU A 104 0.32 0.96 -3.92
CA LEU A 104 1.53 0.46 -3.26
C LEU A 104 1.18 -0.70 -2.33
N GLY A 105 1.93 -1.80 -2.47
CA GLY A 105 1.88 -2.96 -1.58
C GLY A 105 3.30 -3.42 -1.26
N GLY A 106 3.65 -3.42 0.03
CA GLY A 106 5.03 -3.66 0.46
C GLY A 106 5.20 -4.14 1.89
N MET A 107 6.43 -4.48 2.24
CA MET A 107 6.80 -5.01 3.55
C MET A 107 8.23 -4.63 3.92
N THR A 108 8.61 -4.89 5.17
CA THR A 108 10.00 -4.88 5.64
C THR A 108 10.49 -6.33 5.78
N TYR A 109 11.76 -6.57 5.46
CA TYR A 109 12.32 -7.93 5.48
C TYR A 109 12.96 -8.33 6.83
N SER A 110 13.19 -7.39 7.75
CA SER A 110 13.77 -7.70 9.06
C SER A 110 13.43 -6.66 10.12
N SER A 111 13.57 -7.06 11.39
CA SER A 111 13.26 -6.31 12.61
C SER A 111 14.14 -5.08 12.88
N ASN A 112 15.10 -4.76 12.01
CA ASN A 112 15.96 -3.57 12.10
C ASN A 112 16.13 -2.90 10.73
N ASN A 113 15.21 -3.15 9.80
CA ASN A 113 15.39 -2.74 8.43
C ASN A 113 15.03 -1.27 8.24
N ARG A 114 15.98 -0.50 7.71
CA ARG A 114 15.75 0.89 7.26
C ARG A 114 15.06 0.95 5.90
N GLN A 115 14.75 -0.20 5.30
CA GLN A 115 14.20 -0.32 3.97
C GLN A 115 12.84 -1.02 3.99
N ALA A 116 11.85 -0.36 3.38
CA ALA A 116 10.62 -0.97 2.93
C ALA A 116 10.77 -1.34 1.44
N TYR A 117 10.34 -2.55 1.10
CA TYR A 117 10.27 -3.03 -0.27
C TYR A 117 8.80 -3.19 -0.67
N PHE A 118 8.43 -2.50 -1.73
CA PHE A 118 7.14 -2.60 -2.37
C PHE A 118 7.29 -3.50 -3.59
N TYR A 119 6.75 -4.71 -3.49
CA TYR A 119 6.65 -5.65 -4.60
C TYR A 119 5.58 -5.21 -5.61
N THR A 120 4.69 -4.30 -5.19
CA THR A 120 3.74 -3.62 -6.05
C THR A 120 3.88 -2.13 -5.90
N PHE A 121 4.25 -1.47 -6.99
CA PHE A 121 4.06 -0.04 -7.22
C PHE A 121 3.39 0.11 -8.59
N TRP A 122 2.09 0.42 -8.59
CA TRP A 122 1.29 0.51 -9.80
C TRP A 122 1.36 1.91 -10.41
N ASP A 123 1.93 2.00 -11.62
CA ASP A 123 1.96 3.20 -12.44
C ASP A 123 0.65 3.31 -13.22
N LEU A 124 -0.15 4.31 -12.89
CA LEU A 124 -1.49 4.54 -13.47
C LEU A 124 -1.42 5.13 -14.87
N SER A 125 -0.31 5.77 -15.24
CA SER A 125 -0.14 6.31 -16.60
C SER A 125 0.29 5.23 -17.60
N LEU A 126 1.04 4.22 -17.12
CA LEU A 126 1.54 3.12 -17.94
C LEU A 126 0.74 1.82 -17.78
N HIS A 127 -0.20 1.76 -16.83
CA HIS A 127 -0.92 0.54 -16.43
C HIS A 127 0.03 -0.63 -16.17
N LYS A 128 1.06 -0.37 -15.37
CA LYS A 128 2.22 -1.27 -15.21
C LYS A 128 2.73 -1.27 -13.78
N ASN A 129 3.16 -2.45 -13.33
CA ASN A 129 3.80 -2.62 -12.02
C ASN A 129 5.32 -2.35 -12.06
N PHE A 130 5.82 -1.71 -11.01
CA PHE A 130 7.22 -1.53 -10.67
C PHE A 130 7.53 -2.04 -9.26
N ASN A 131 8.80 -2.33 -9.02
CA ASN A 131 9.30 -2.51 -7.67
C ASN A 131 9.81 -1.18 -7.13
N LEU A 132 9.48 -0.86 -5.88
CA LEU A 132 9.96 0.33 -5.19
C LEU A 132 10.72 -0.05 -3.92
N TRP A 133 11.89 0.55 -3.72
CA TRP A 133 12.61 0.53 -2.46
C TRP A 133 12.53 1.91 -1.83
N LEU A 134 12.02 1.97 -0.60
CA LEU A 134 12.02 3.17 0.22
C LEU A 134 12.98 2.94 1.39
N THR A 135 14.13 3.61 1.38
CA THR A 135 15.22 3.39 2.35
C THR A 135 15.49 4.66 3.14
N LEU A 136 15.26 4.63 4.44
CA LEU A 136 15.57 5.75 5.35
C LEU A 136 17.06 6.11 5.27
N LEU A 137 17.36 7.39 5.06
CA LEU A 137 18.73 7.91 5.06
C LEU A 137 19.41 7.63 6.41
N PRO A 138 20.74 7.48 6.49
CA PRO A 138 21.45 7.25 7.74
C PRO A 138 21.03 8.24 8.84
N ASN A 139 20.72 7.73 10.03
CA ASN A 139 20.25 8.50 11.18
C ASN A 139 18.97 9.35 10.99
N SER A 140 18.26 9.17 9.87
CA SER A 140 16.98 9.85 9.62
C SER A 140 15.79 8.91 9.82
N THR A 141 14.70 9.46 10.37
CA THR A 141 13.35 8.86 10.41
C THR A 141 12.36 9.62 9.52
N THR A 142 12.79 10.74 8.94
CA THR A 142 11.95 11.67 8.17
C THR A 142 12.44 11.87 6.74
N GLN A 143 13.55 11.25 6.35
CA GLN A 143 14.06 11.31 4.98
C GLN A 143 14.36 9.91 4.46
N ALA A 144 13.96 9.64 3.22
CA ALA A 144 14.15 8.33 2.59
C ALA A 144 14.52 8.47 1.11
N ASN A 145 15.44 7.63 0.67
CA ASN A 145 15.68 7.36 -0.74
C ASN A 145 14.53 6.50 -1.28
N TRP A 146 13.92 6.98 -2.35
CA TRP A 146 13.00 6.23 -3.20
C TRP A 146 13.77 5.78 -4.44
N VAL A 147 13.65 4.49 -4.78
CA VAL A 147 14.23 3.92 -5.99
C VAL A 147 13.20 3.02 -6.69
N LEU A 148 12.73 3.42 -7.87
CA LEU A 148 11.92 2.57 -8.75
C LEU A 148 12.80 1.72 -9.66
N LYS A 149 12.45 0.43 -9.77
CA LYS A 149 13.01 -0.47 -10.77
C LYS A 149 11.91 -1.28 -11.43
N GLN A 150 12.16 -1.68 -12.67
CA GLN A 150 11.33 -2.67 -13.31
C GLN A 150 11.52 -4.04 -12.63
N PRO A 151 10.44 -4.81 -12.41
CA PRO A 151 10.56 -6.19 -11.94
C PRO A 151 11.40 -7.01 -12.93
N ARG A 152 12.19 -7.95 -12.42
CA ARG A 152 12.94 -8.89 -13.26
C ARG A 152 12.00 -9.99 -13.76
N GLY A 153 12.17 -10.43 -15.00
CA GLY A 153 11.40 -11.54 -15.59
C GLY A 153 10.75 -11.19 -16.93
N LEU A 154 9.86 -12.05 -17.39
CA LEU A 154 9.03 -11.80 -18.58
C LEU A 154 8.14 -10.58 -18.32
N TYR A 155 8.28 -9.58 -19.17
CA TYR A 155 7.44 -8.40 -19.13
C TYR A 155 6.09 -8.73 -19.75
N THR A 156 5.01 -8.61 -18.97
CA THR A 156 3.63 -8.90 -19.41
C THR A 156 2.78 -7.65 -19.61
N GLY A 157 3.40 -6.46 -19.71
CA GLY A 157 2.68 -5.21 -19.97
C GLY A 157 2.67 -4.83 -21.47
N PRO A 158 2.15 -3.64 -21.80
CA PRO A 158 2.07 -3.17 -23.19
C PRO A 158 3.44 -3.14 -23.89
N GLU A 159 3.50 -3.66 -25.11
CA GLU A 159 4.74 -3.71 -25.90
C GLU A 159 5.46 -2.35 -25.96
N GLY A 160 6.80 -2.37 -25.95
CA GLY A 160 7.62 -1.17 -26.05
C GLY A 160 7.83 -0.39 -24.73
N LEU A 161 7.16 -0.76 -23.63
CA LEU A 161 7.33 -0.08 -22.34
C LEU A 161 8.42 -0.70 -21.44
N ASN A 162 9.28 -1.56 -21.98
CA ASN A 162 10.42 -2.10 -21.24
C ASN A 162 11.43 -0.98 -20.92
N GLY A 163 11.75 -0.78 -19.64
CA GLY A 163 12.63 0.29 -19.17
C GLY A 163 12.00 1.69 -19.16
N VAL A 164 10.73 1.83 -19.55
CA VAL A 164 10.01 3.11 -19.55
C VAL A 164 9.38 3.35 -18.18
N PHE A 165 9.47 4.60 -17.69
CA PHE A 165 8.91 5.08 -16.42
C PHE A 165 8.18 6.41 -16.68
N SER A 166 6.98 6.59 -16.11
CA SER A 166 6.26 7.87 -16.21
C SER A 166 6.64 8.86 -15.09
N MET A 167 7.37 8.38 -14.09
CA MET A 167 7.74 9.12 -12.87
C MET A 167 9.26 9.05 -12.62
N PRO A 168 9.82 10.00 -11.84
CA PRO A 168 11.22 9.96 -11.46
C PRO A 168 11.59 8.67 -10.72
N LYS A 169 12.71 8.07 -11.13
CA LYS A 169 13.17 6.80 -10.57
C LYS A 169 13.85 6.93 -9.22
N ASN A 170 14.63 7.99 -9.04
CA ASN A 170 15.45 8.21 -7.85
C ASN A 170 15.05 9.54 -7.25
N LEU A 171 14.55 9.50 -6.01
CA LEU A 171 14.09 10.69 -5.29
C LEU A 171 14.56 10.61 -3.84
N VAL A 172 14.68 11.76 -3.18
CA VAL A 172 14.76 11.86 -1.72
C VAL A 172 13.45 12.45 -1.24
N LEU A 173 12.65 11.66 -0.54
CA LEU A 173 11.38 12.11 0.02
C LEU A 173 11.57 12.52 1.47
N THR A 174 10.81 13.52 1.89
CA THR A 174 10.70 13.97 3.28
C THR A 174 9.32 13.61 3.82
N LYS A 175 9.27 13.06 5.02
CA LYS A 175 8.05 12.79 5.77
C LYS A 175 7.44 14.11 6.26
N LEU A 176 6.14 14.30 6.05
CA LEU A 176 5.40 15.50 6.47
C LEU A 176 4.91 15.41 7.92
#